data_AF-A0A1S9AQH7-F1
#
_entry.id   AF-A0A1S9AQH7-F1
#
_cell.length_a   1.000
_cell.length_b   1.000
_cell.length_c   1.000
_cell.angle_alpha   90.00
_cell.angle_beta   90.00
_cell.angle_gamma   90.00
#
_symmetry.space_group_name_H-M   'P 1'
#
loop_
_entity.id
_entity.type
_entity.pdbx_description
1 polymer ?
#
loop_
_entity_poly.entity_id
_entity_poly.type
_entity_poly.pdbx_seq_one_letter_code
_entity_poly.pdbx_strand_id
1 'polypeptide(L)'
;MRGSGRHHLPGPLPFALARTSLLYMIIDFELNLDHAYAETIRQQHDAREAQELIGELEDTIGAAISLIHQRYGVLPGVGDRVEVDSAWVVVTARTFSQNGAVWLSVGQFEV
;
A
#
# COMPACT_ATOMS: atom_id res chain seq x y z
N MET A 1 59.67 -43.10 -16.92
CA MET A 1 59.07 -41.82 -17.35
C MET A 1 57.57 -42.07 -17.48
N ARG A 2 56.78 -41.88 -16.41
CA ARG A 2 55.91 -40.71 -16.12
C ARG A 2 55.02 -40.27 -17.28
N GLY A 3 53.69 -40.33 -17.07
CA GLY A 3 52.70 -39.67 -17.92
C GLY A 3 51.25 -40.12 -17.68
N SER A 4 50.76 -40.07 -16.43
CA SER A 4 49.34 -40.27 -16.11
C SER A 4 48.56 -39.01 -16.49
N GLY A 5 47.79 -39.05 -17.58
CA GLY A 5 46.89 -37.98 -18.01
C GLY A 5 45.53 -38.09 -17.34
N ARG A 6 45.34 -37.38 -16.22
CA ARG A 6 44.02 -37.19 -15.62
C ARG A 6 43.28 -36.10 -16.38
N HIS A 7 42.21 -36.47 -17.10
CA HIS A 7 41.22 -35.51 -17.59
C HIS A 7 40.45 -34.95 -16.39
N HIS A 8 40.68 -33.67 -16.09
CA HIS A 8 39.96 -32.93 -15.06
C HIS A 8 38.72 -32.33 -15.72
N LEU A 9 37.55 -32.93 -15.49
CA LEU A 9 36.27 -32.31 -15.82
C LEU A 9 36.01 -31.18 -14.82
N PRO A 10 35.59 -29.97 -15.25
CA PRO A 10 35.12 -28.97 -14.31
C PRO A 10 33.79 -29.45 -13.71
N GLY A 11 33.74 -29.56 -12.38
CA GLY A 11 32.51 -29.88 -11.66
C GLY A 11 31.44 -28.80 -11.85
N PRO A 12 30.14 -29.13 -11.65
CA PRO A 12 29.07 -28.17 -11.77
C PRO A 12 29.26 -27.05 -10.74
N LEU A 13 29.15 -25.80 -11.22
CA LEU A 13 29.13 -24.62 -10.35
C LEU A 13 27.94 -24.74 -9.38
N PRO A 14 28.12 -24.47 -8.07
CA PRO A 14 26.99 -24.37 -7.17
C PRO A 14 26.15 -23.17 -7.62
N PHE A 15 24.90 -23.43 -8.01
CA PHE A 15 23.88 -22.40 -8.14
C PHE A 15 23.71 -21.76 -6.76
N ALA A 16 24.43 -20.67 -6.52
CA ALA A 16 24.13 -19.77 -5.45
C ALA A 16 22.72 -19.25 -5.71
N LEU A 17 21.74 -19.82 -5.01
CA LEU A 17 20.44 -19.19 -4.82
C LEU A 17 20.75 -17.84 -4.20
N ALA A 18 20.79 -16.80 -5.04
CA ALA A 18 20.63 -15.45 -4.59
C ALA A 18 19.28 -15.45 -3.86
N ARG A 19 19.33 -15.59 -2.54
CA ARG A 19 18.27 -15.11 -1.67
C ARG A 19 18.25 -13.62 -1.96
N THR A 20 17.43 -13.22 -2.93
CA THR A 20 16.90 -11.88 -2.98
C THR A 20 16.23 -11.72 -1.64
N SER A 21 16.95 -11.11 -0.70
CA SER A 21 16.31 -10.52 0.47
C SER A 21 15.25 -9.63 -0.13
N LEU A 22 13.99 -10.07 -0.07
CA LEU A 22 12.84 -9.19 -0.18
C LEU A 22 13.03 -8.19 0.96
N LEU A 23 13.77 -7.12 0.69
CA LEU A 23 13.70 -5.92 1.48
C LEU A 23 12.22 -5.61 1.50
N TYR A 24 11.58 -5.80 2.65
CA TYR A 24 10.22 -5.37 2.88
C TYR A 24 10.24 -3.87 2.63
N MET A 25 9.83 -3.43 1.44
CA MET A 25 9.82 -2.03 1.10
C MET A 25 8.62 -1.45 1.84
N ILE A 26 8.89 -0.82 2.98
CA ILE A 26 7.87 -0.12 3.75
C ILE A 26 7.55 1.14 2.95
N ILE A 27 6.37 1.16 2.31
CA ILE A 27 5.84 2.35 1.68
C ILE A 27 5.04 3.10 2.75
N ASP A 28 5.60 4.21 3.23
CA ASP A 28 4.89 5.14 4.12
C ASP A 28 3.79 5.85 3.34
N PHE A 29 2.61 5.99 3.94
CA PHE A 29 1.50 6.70 3.33
C PHE A 29 0.70 7.52 4.34
N GLU A 30 0.08 8.58 3.82
CA GLU A 30 -0.87 9.46 4.49
C GLU A 30 -2.21 9.32 3.74
N LEU A 31 -3.32 9.44 4.46
CA LEU A 31 -4.65 9.30 3.90
C LEU A 31 -5.56 10.42 4.37
N ASN A 32 -6.34 10.95 3.45
CA ASN A 32 -7.46 11.83 3.76
C ASN A 32 -8.71 11.45 2.97
N LEU A 33 -9.87 11.77 3.54
CA LEU A 33 -11.10 11.77 2.76
C LEU A 33 -11.00 12.83 1.65
N ASP A 34 -11.61 12.55 0.50
CA ASP A 34 -11.75 13.56 -0.54
C ASP A 34 -12.62 14.71 -0.04
N HIS A 35 -12.46 15.87 -0.68
CA HIS A 35 -13.12 17.08 -0.24
C HIS A 35 -14.65 16.96 -0.24
N ALA A 36 -15.25 16.33 -1.25
CA ALA A 36 -16.69 16.21 -1.37
C ALA A 36 -17.25 15.26 -0.29
N TYR A 37 -16.55 14.16 -0.02
CA TYR A 37 -16.95 13.21 1.00
C TYR A 37 -16.83 13.82 2.41
N ALA A 38 -15.70 14.45 2.71
CA ALA A 38 -15.51 15.15 3.98
C ALA A 38 -16.53 16.29 4.17
N GLU A 39 -16.87 17.00 3.09
CA GLU A 39 -17.86 18.08 3.13
C GLU A 39 -19.28 17.56 3.35
N THR A 40 -19.63 16.41 2.77
CA THR A 40 -20.91 15.74 3.02
C THR A 40 -21.09 15.42 4.51
N ILE A 41 -20.03 14.93 5.16
CA ILE A 41 -20.04 14.68 6.61
C ILE A 41 -20.18 16.00 7.38
N ARG A 42 -19.41 17.04 7.02
CA ARG A 42 -19.51 18.37 7.65
C ARG A 42 -20.88 19.02 7.54
N GLN A 43 -21.65 18.72 6.50
CA GLN A 43 -23.01 19.24 6.32
C GLN A 43 -24.06 18.49 7.16
N GLN A 44 -23.76 17.26 7.58
CA GLN A 44 -24.68 16.39 8.31
C GLN A 44 -24.51 16.45 9.83
N HIS A 45 -23.36 16.92 10.31
CA HIS A 45 -22.97 16.89 11.72
C HIS A 45 -22.45 18.25 12.19
N ASP A 46 -22.47 18.49 13.51
CA ASP A 46 -21.81 19.66 14.10
C ASP A 46 -20.30 19.58 13.89
N ALA A 47 -19.61 20.74 13.86
CA ALA A 47 -18.20 20.82 13.50
C ALA A 47 -17.27 19.88 14.29
N ARG A 48 -17.52 19.69 15.60
CA ARG A 48 -16.73 18.77 16.43
C ARG A 48 -16.97 17.32 16.06
N GLU A 49 -18.24 16.94 15.93
CA GLU A 49 -18.65 15.57 15.59
C GLU A 49 -18.20 15.20 14.18
N ALA A 50 -18.33 16.11 13.21
CA ALA A 50 -17.82 15.90 11.86
C ALA A 50 -16.32 15.64 11.84
N GLN A 51 -15.54 16.39 12.62
CA GLN A 51 -14.09 16.18 12.71
C GLN A 51 -13.73 14.83 13.34
N GLU A 52 -14.47 14.39 14.36
CA GLU A 52 -14.30 13.08 14.99
C GLU A 52 -14.61 11.96 13.98
N LEU A 53 -15.76 12.03 13.29
CA LEU A 53 -16.16 11.04 12.29
C LEU A 53 -15.20 10.96 11.11
N ILE A 54 -14.71 12.11 10.61
CA ILE A 54 -13.72 12.13 9.52
C ILE A 54 -12.45 11.43 9.97
N GLY A 55 -11.93 11.73 11.17
CA GLY A 55 -10.72 11.10 11.69
C GLY A 55 -10.89 9.58 11.87
N GLU A 56 -12.02 9.14 12.45
CA GLU A 56 -12.32 7.72 12.61
C GLU A 56 -12.40 6.98 11.27
N LEU A 57 -13.01 7.59 10.25
CA LEU A 57 -13.05 7.03 8.91
C LEU A 57 -11.66 6.97 8.27
N GLU A 58 -10.86 8.04 8.36
CA GLU A 58 -9.49 8.08 7.85
C GLU A 58 -8.63 6.97 8.49
N ASP A 59 -8.72 6.79 9.81
CA ASP A 59 -8.02 5.73 10.54
C ASP A 59 -8.48 4.33 10.09
N THR A 60 -9.79 4.13 9.95
CA THR A 60 -10.36 2.83 9.57
C THR A 60 -9.97 2.43 8.14
N ILE A 61 -10.06 3.38 7.20
CA ILE A 61 -9.64 3.17 5.81
C ILE A 61 -8.12 2.98 5.75
N GLY A 62 -7.35 3.78 6.51
CA GLY A 62 -5.90 3.64 6.62
C GLY A 62 -5.48 2.25 7.13
N ALA A 63 -6.20 1.70 8.10
CA ALA A 63 -5.96 0.34 8.57
C ALA A 63 -6.25 -0.71 7.47
N ALA A 64 -7.35 -0.57 6.74
CA ALA A 64 -7.68 -1.47 5.63
C ALA A 64 -6.62 -1.44 4.51
N ILE A 65 -6.16 -0.25 4.11
CA ILE A 65 -5.10 -0.09 3.11
C ILE A 65 -3.76 -0.65 3.62
N SER A 66 -3.46 -0.46 4.91
CA SER A 66 -2.26 -1.05 5.53
C SER A 66 -2.27 -2.57 5.42
N LEU A 67 -3.42 -3.21 5.62
CA LEU A 67 -3.56 -4.67 5.45
C LEU A 67 -3.35 -5.12 4.00
N ILE A 68 -3.86 -4.35 3.02
CA ILE A 68 -3.61 -4.61 1.59
C ILE A 68 -2.11 -4.51 1.29
N HIS A 69 -1.46 -3.43 1.74
CA HIS A 69 -0.03 -3.23 1.53
C HIS A 69 0.81 -4.32 2.18
N GLN A 70 0.51 -4.71 3.43
CA GLN A 70 1.21 -5.80 4.11
C GLN A 70 1.05 -7.14 3.38
N ARG A 71 -0.12 -7.39 2.80
CA ARG A 71 -0.42 -8.66 2.12
C ARG A 71 0.18 -8.74 0.72
N TYR A 72 0.11 -7.66 -0.04
CA TYR A 72 0.41 -7.67 -1.48
C TYR A 72 1.63 -6.84 -1.87
N GLY A 73 2.20 -6.07 -0.94
CA GLY A 73 3.36 -5.20 -1.19
C GLY A 73 3.06 -4.01 -2.11
N VAL A 74 1.78 -3.69 -2.32
CA VAL A 74 1.33 -2.60 -3.19
C VAL A 74 0.29 -1.74 -2.48
N LEU A 75 0.35 -0.43 -2.73
CA LEU A 75 -0.72 0.49 -2.36
C LEU A 75 -1.76 0.56 -3.48
N PRO A 76 -3.06 0.66 -3.15
CA PRO A 76 -4.11 0.94 -4.12
C PRO A 76 -3.79 2.16 -5.01
N GLY A 77 -4.12 2.04 -6.29
CA GLY A 77 -4.04 3.11 -7.28
C GLY A 77 -5.33 3.91 -7.39
N VAL A 78 -5.29 5.03 -8.13
CA VAL A 78 -6.49 5.81 -8.42
C VAL A 78 -7.51 4.97 -9.20
N GLY A 79 -8.76 4.98 -8.74
CA GLY A 79 -9.85 4.17 -9.29
C GLY A 79 -10.01 2.80 -8.64
N ASP A 80 -9.01 2.34 -7.87
CA ASP A 80 -9.15 1.10 -7.10
C ASP A 80 -10.17 1.28 -5.99
N ARG A 81 -10.85 0.18 -5.68
CA ARG A 81 -11.87 0.11 -4.64
C ARG A 81 -11.34 -0.68 -3.46
N VAL A 82 -11.58 -0.17 -2.27
CA VAL A 82 -11.16 -0.80 -1.01
C VAL A 82 -12.42 -1.08 -0.21
N GLU A 83 -12.58 -2.32 0.23
CA GLU A 83 -13.65 -2.72 1.14
C GLU A 83 -13.24 -2.36 2.57
N VAL A 84 -14.12 -1.62 3.26
CA VAL A 84 -13.92 -1.13 4.63
C VAL A 84 -15.24 -1.32 5.37
N ASP A 85 -15.25 -2.18 6.40
CA ASP A 85 -16.41 -2.47 7.24
C ASP A 85 -17.74 -2.73 6.48
N SER A 86 -17.67 -3.50 5.40
CA SER A 86 -18.80 -3.83 4.48
C SER A 86 -19.28 -2.69 3.59
N ALA A 87 -18.60 -1.55 3.60
CA ALA A 87 -18.74 -0.47 2.63
C ALA A 87 -17.56 -0.48 1.64
N TRP A 88 -17.71 0.21 0.53
CA TRP A 88 -16.64 0.41 -0.44
C TRP A 88 -16.24 1.89 -0.47
N VAL A 89 -14.94 2.13 -0.54
CA VAL A 89 -14.36 3.44 -0.85
C VAL A 89 -13.56 3.34 -2.13
N VAL A 90 -13.39 4.45 -2.83
CA VAL A 90 -12.59 4.53 -4.05
C VAL A 90 -11.41 5.48 -3.83
N VAL A 91 -10.22 5.09 -4.28
CA VAL A 91 -9.08 6.02 -4.28
C VAL A 91 -9.30 7.03 -5.40
N THR A 92 -9.49 8.29 -5.04
CA THR A 92 -9.80 9.39 -5.98
C THR A 92 -8.54 10.14 -6.41
N ALA A 93 -7.52 10.19 -5.55
CA ALA A 93 -6.24 10.78 -5.87
C ALA A 93 -5.08 10.04 -5.20
N ARG A 94 -3.92 10.07 -5.85
CA ARG A 94 -2.65 9.58 -5.32
C ARG A 94 -1.54 10.54 -5.73
N THR A 95 -0.78 11.03 -4.76
CA THR A 95 0.38 11.89 -4.98
C THR A 95 1.50 11.52 -4.01
N PHE A 96 2.55 12.33 -3.97
CA PHE A 96 3.71 12.14 -3.10
C PHE A 96 3.96 13.41 -2.28
N SER A 97 4.12 13.24 -0.98
CA SER A 97 4.55 14.29 -0.06
C SER A 97 6.06 14.57 -0.25
N GLN A 98 6.54 15.73 0.21
CA GLN A 98 7.95 16.13 0.07
C GLN A 98 8.93 15.18 0.79
N ASN A 99 8.46 14.50 1.84
CA ASN A 99 9.20 13.47 2.58
C ASN A 99 9.25 12.11 1.84
N GLY A 100 8.59 11.98 0.68
CA GLY A 100 8.53 10.75 -0.09
C GLY A 100 7.36 9.82 0.29
N ALA A 101 6.53 10.18 1.28
CA ALA A 101 5.34 9.42 1.61
C ALA A 101 4.30 9.49 0.47
N VAL A 102 3.55 8.42 0.28
CA VAL A 102 2.42 8.41 -0.66
C VAL A 102 1.23 9.09 0.02
N TRP A 103 0.65 10.10 -0.60
CA TRP A 103 -0.59 10.70 -0.11
C TRP A 103 -1.77 10.15 -0.92
N LEU A 104 -2.78 9.65 -0.23
CA LEU A 104 -3.99 9.06 -0.81
C LEU A 104 -5.20 9.90 -0.44
N SER A 105 -6.06 10.15 -1.44
CA SER A 105 -7.42 10.65 -1.22
C SER A 105 -8.42 9.56 -1.52
N VAL A 106 -9.42 9.41 -0.65
CA VAL A 106 -10.46 8.40 -0.78
C VAL A 106 -11.85 9.03 -0.76
N GLY A 107 -12.70 8.57 -1.66
CA GLY A 107 -14.09 8.97 -1.77
C GLY A 107 -15.04 7.86 -1.42
N GLN A 108 -16.28 8.24 -1.14
CA GLN A 108 -17.38 7.29 -1.03
C GLN A 108 -17.60 6.61 -2.38
N PHE A 109 -17.72 5.28 -2.39
CA PHE A 109 -18.11 4.57 -3.60
C PHE A 109 -19.63 4.60 -3.75
N GLU A 110 -20.13 5.37 -4.71
CA GLU A 110 -21.54 5.38 -5.11
C GLU A 110 -21.78 4.34 -6.22
N VAL A 111 -22.84 3.54 -6.05
CA VAL A 111 -23.26 2.48 -7.01
C VAL A 111 -24.32 3.00 -7.95
#